data_AF-E4SHV7-F1
#
_entry.id   AF-E4SHV7-F1
#
_cell.length_a   1.000
_cell.length_b   1.000
_cell.length_c   1.000
_cell.angle_alpha   90.00
_cell.angle_beta   90.00
_cell.angle_gamma   90.00
#
_symmetry.space_group_name_H-M   'P 1'
#
loop_
_entity.id
_entity.type
_entity.pdbx_description
1 polymer ?
#
loop_
_entity_poly.entity_id
_entity_poly.type
_entity_poly.pdbx_seq_one_letter_code
_entity_poly.pdbx_strand_id
1 'polypeptide(L)'
;MAERMPQIIQLFGFPPYDDIEEENLKQLYEAFRMIKANYKIIVSILEDSSITREKLRCLQSYSIDFEVLKTVYKREFSVWTNSKEKMGSLDDL
;
A
#
# COMPACT_ATOMS: atom_id res chain seq x y z
N MET A 1 20.72 17.28 -1.52
CA MET A 1 19.33 17.06 -1.98
C MET A 1 18.45 16.64 -0.80
N ALA A 2 18.26 17.52 0.18
CA ALA A 2 17.60 17.23 1.46
C ALA A 2 16.32 18.08 1.66
N GLU A 3 15.71 18.56 0.58
CA GLU A 3 14.63 19.56 0.63
C GLU A 3 13.30 19.07 0.04
N ARG A 4 13.10 17.76 -0.15
CA ARG A 4 11.86 17.21 -0.73
C ARG A 4 10.94 16.47 0.25
N MET A 5 11.36 16.25 1.50
CA MET A 5 10.54 15.57 2.52
C MET A 5 9.36 16.37 3.13
N PRO A 6 9.31 17.72 3.15
CA PRO A 6 8.19 18.42 3.79
C PRO A 6 6.85 18.32 3.05
N GLN A 7 6.84 17.92 1.77
CA GLN A 7 5.66 18.04 0.91
C GLN A 7 4.68 16.86 1.05
N ILE A 8 5.11 15.72 1.60
CA ILE A 8 4.27 14.51 1.71
C ILE A 8 3.28 14.60 2.89
N ILE A 9 3.67 15.25 3.99
CA ILE A 9 2.81 15.43 5.18
C ILE A 9 1.58 16.30 4.84
N GLN A 10 1.74 17.24 3.91
CA GLN A 10 0.69 18.19 3.51
C GLN A 10 -0.40 17.57 2.62
N LEU A 11 -0.14 16.40 2.01
CA LEU A 11 -1.07 15.72 1.09
C LEU A 11 -1.97 14.68 1.78
N PHE A 12 -1.58 14.15 2.94
CA PHE A 12 -2.30 13.05 3.61
C PHE A 12 -2.88 13.42 5.00
N GLY A 13 -2.64 14.63 5.50
CA GLY A 13 -3.38 15.19 6.65
C GLY A 13 -3.20 14.50 8.00
N PHE A 14 -2.40 13.43 8.08
CA PHE A 14 -2.03 12.78 9.32
C PHE A 14 -0.51 12.87 9.50
N PRO A 15 -0.02 13.38 10.65
CA PRO A 15 1.39 13.23 10.97
C PRO A 15 1.71 11.74 11.00
N PRO A 16 2.88 11.31 10.48
CA PRO A 16 3.40 9.99 10.85
C PRO A 16 3.38 9.87 12.37
N TYR A 17 3.16 8.67 12.90
CA TYR A 17 3.08 8.36 14.35
C TYR A 17 4.42 8.60 15.10
N ASP A 18 5.25 9.52 14.62
CA ASP A 18 6.56 9.90 15.12
C ASP A 18 6.47 10.54 16.51
N ASP A 19 5.28 11.00 16.92
CA ASP A 19 4.97 11.57 18.23
C ASP A 19 4.40 10.55 19.24
N ILE A 20 4.18 9.29 18.84
CA ILE A 20 3.66 8.23 19.71
C ILE A 20 4.83 7.39 20.24
N GLU A 21 4.87 7.24 21.58
CA GLU A 21 5.75 6.26 22.25
C GLU A 21 5.60 4.86 21.63
N GLU A 22 6.71 4.18 21.37
CA GLU A 22 6.74 2.91 20.63
C GLU A 22 5.81 1.84 21.24
N GLU A 23 5.74 1.79 22.57
CA GLU A 23 4.85 0.88 23.30
C GLU A 23 3.37 1.16 23.03
N ASN A 24 2.98 2.43 23.01
CA ASN A 24 1.62 2.84 22.70
C ASN A 24 1.26 2.54 21.24
N LEU A 25 2.22 2.75 20.32
CA LEU A 25 2.04 2.42 18.91
C LEU A 25 1.84 0.91 18.70
N LYS A 26 2.61 0.09 19.43
CA LYS A 26 2.46 -1.37 19.39
C LYS A 26 1.10 -1.82 19.91
N GLN A 27 0.63 -1.26 21.03
CA GLN A 27 -0.70 -1.56 21.58
C GLN A 27 -1.81 -1.17 20.60
N LEU A 28 -1.66 -0.01 19.94
CA LEU A 28 -2.58 0.43 18.90
C LEU A 28 -2.65 -0.59 17.76
N TYR A 29 -1.50 -1.03 17.23
CA TYR A 29 -1.48 -2.02 16.14
C TYR A 29 -2.10 -3.37 16.53
N GLU A 30 -1.85 -3.86 17.74
CA GLU A 30 -2.50 -5.09 18.23
C GLU A 30 -4.02 -4.92 18.34
N ALA A 31 -4.50 -3.77 18.82
CA ALA A 31 -5.93 -3.47 18.87
C ALA A 31 -6.56 -3.45 17.48
N PHE A 32 -5.90 -2.83 16.49
CA PHE A 32 -6.37 -2.77 15.11
C PHE A 32 -6.49 -4.15 14.45
N ARG A 33 -5.58 -5.09 14.74
CA ARG A 33 -5.64 -6.47 14.21
C ARG A 33 -6.89 -7.23 14.65
N MET A 34 -7.44 -6.88 15.80
CA MET A 34 -8.63 -7.52 16.37
C MET A 34 -9.94 -6.89 15.90
N ILE A 35 -9.90 -5.74 15.21
CA ILE A 35 -11.12 -5.11 14.70
C ILE A 35 -11.80 -6.06 13.73
N LYS A 36 -13.05 -6.41 14.04
CA LYS A 36 -13.91 -7.16 13.13
C LYS A 36 -14.68 -6.17 12.28
N ALA A 37 -14.50 -6.30 10.97
CA ALA A 37 -15.22 -5.52 9.98
C ALA A 37 -16.08 -6.44 9.12
N ASN A 38 -17.24 -5.96 8.70
CA ASN A 38 -18.11 -6.64 7.72
C ASN A 38 -17.85 -6.17 6.29
N TYR A 39 -16.70 -5.53 6.05
CA TYR A 39 -16.24 -5.11 4.74
C TYR A 39 -14.92 -5.79 4.42
N LYS A 40 -14.67 -6.00 3.13
CA LYS A 40 -13.44 -6.57 2.61
C LYS A 40 -12.52 -5.46 2.12
N ILE A 41 -11.23 -5.57 2.43
CA ILE A 41 -10.21 -4.64 1.95
C ILE A 41 -9.53 -5.25 0.73
N ILE A 42 -9.49 -4.49 -0.38
CA ILE A 42 -8.79 -4.88 -1.60
C ILE A 42 -7.49 -4.08 -1.70
N VAL A 43 -6.37 -4.78 -1.83
CA VAL A 43 -5.04 -4.19 -1.94
C VAL A 43 -4.49 -4.47 -3.33
N SER A 44 -4.33 -3.42 -4.13
CA SER A 44 -3.62 -3.49 -5.41
C SER A 44 -2.22 -2.94 -5.24
N ILE A 45 -1.22 -3.70 -5.66
CA ILE A 45 0.19 -3.31 -5.57
C ILE A 45 0.65 -2.92 -6.96
N LEU A 46 1.01 -1.66 -7.11
CA LEU A 46 1.55 -1.13 -8.35
C LEU A 46 2.97 -1.67 -8.59
N GLU A 47 3.35 -1.77 -9.86
CA GLU A 47 4.73 -2.08 -10.22
C GLU A 47 5.69 -1.04 -9.63
N ASP A 48 6.91 -1.49 -9.32
CA ASP A 48 7.95 -0.72 -8.64
C ASP A 48 7.58 -0.21 -7.25
N SER A 49 6.48 -0.71 -6.66
CA SER A 49 6.18 -0.47 -5.25
C SER A 49 7.25 -1.09 -4.35
N SER A 50 7.60 -0.36 -3.28
CA SER A 50 8.49 -0.85 -2.22
C SER A 50 7.81 -1.85 -1.26
N ILE A 51 6.54 -2.17 -1.51
CA ILE A 51 5.76 -3.16 -0.77
C ILE A 51 6.13 -4.56 -1.29
N THR A 52 6.96 -5.26 -0.53
CA THR A 52 7.40 -6.62 -0.87
C THR A 52 6.42 -7.67 -0.34
N ARG A 53 6.54 -8.90 -0.85
CA ARG A 53 5.74 -10.05 -0.39
C ARG A 53 5.93 -10.33 1.10
N GLU A 54 7.15 -10.13 1.62
CA GLU A 54 7.46 -10.30 3.03
C GLU A 54 6.72 -9.28 3.90
N LYS A 55 6.65 -8.01 3.44
CA LYS A 55 5.90 -6.95 4.15
C LYS A 55 4.41 -7.25 4.22
N LEU A 56 3.83 -7.86 3.18
CA LEU A 56 2.42 -8.24 3.15
C LEU A 56 2.05 -9.39 4.09
N ARG A 57 3.03 -10.15 4.60
CA ARG A 57 2.74 -11.24 5.55
C ARG A 57 2.03 -10.76 6.81
N CYS A 58 2.21 -9.49 7.18
CA CYS A 58 1.48 -8.92 8.32
C CYS A 58 -0.04 -8.98 8.15
N LEU A 59 -0.57 -8.97 6.92
CA LEU A 59 -2.01 -9.05 6.66
C LEU A 59 -2.63 -10.36 7.18
N GLN A 60 -1.85 -11.43 7.28
CA GLN A 60 -2.31 -12.71 7.83
C GLN A 60 -2.68 -12.63 9.32
N SER A 61 -2.20 -11.61 10.02
CA SER A 61 -2.48 -11.39 11.45
C SER A 61 -3.74 -10.56 11.72
N TYR A 62 -4.36 -9.99 10.68
CA TYR A 62 -5.57 -9.21 10.83
C TYR A 62 -6.82 -10.09 10.75
N SER A 63 -7.82 -9.77 11.57
CA SER A 63 -9.11 -10.45 11.60
C SER A 63 -10.08 -10.02 10.49
N ILE A 64 -9.70 -8.99 9.72
CA ILE A 64 -10.51 -8.45 8.62
C ILE A 64 -10.22 -9.25 7.35
N ASP A 65 -11.21 -9.35 6.45
CA ASP A 65 -11.02 -9.98 5.15
C ASP A 65 -10.18 -9.09 4.21
N PHE A 66 -9.11 -9.65 3.65
CA PHE A 66 -8.26 -8.99 2.66
C PHE A 66 -8.16 -9.79 1.37
N GLU A 67 -8.01 -9.07 0.26
CA GLU A 67 -7.59 -9.65 -1.01
C GLU A 67 -6.47 -8.81 -1.62
N VAL A 68 -5.37 -9.47 -1.97
CA VAL A 68 -4.22 -8.85 -2.62
C VAL A 68 -4.29 -9.18 -4.11
N LEU A 69 -4.43 -8.15 -4.94
CA LEU A 69 -4.52 -8.30 -6.38
C LEU A 69 -3.12 -8.27 -7.00
N LYS A 70 -2.87 -9.22 -7.89
CA LYS A 70 -1.71 -9.19 -8.78
C LYS A 70 -2.12 -8.53 -10.09
N THR A 71 -1.38 -7.50 -10.49
CA THR A 71 -1.53 -6.89 -11.81
C THR A 71 -1.10 -7.89 -12.89
N VAL A 72 -2.03 -8.25 -13.77
CA VAL A 72 -1.78 -9.14 -14.93
C VAL A 72 -1.69 -8.40 -16.25
N TYR A 73 -2.27 -7.19 -16.30
CA TYR A 73 -2.25 -6.31 -17.46
C TYR A 73 -2.18 -4.86 -17.01
N LYS A 74 -1.37 -4.06 -17.69
CA LYS A 74 -1.17 -2.64 -17.40
C LYS A 74 -1.03 -1.87 -18.71
N ARG A 75 -1.68 -0.71 -18.77
CA ARG A 75 -1.55 0.23 -19.89
C ARG A 75 -1.50 1.65 -19.35
N GLU A 76 -0.36 2.29 -19.49
CA GLU A 76 -0.11 3.60 -18.90
C GLU A 76 0.52 4.56 -19.90
N PHE A 77 0.32 5.85 -19.69
CA PHE A 77 0.98 6.88 -20.46
C PHE A 77 2.28 7.28 -19.75
N SER A 78 3.40 7.14 -20.45
CA SER A 78 4.69 7.59 -19.97
C SER A 78 4.98 8.97 -20.51
N VAL A 79 5.08 9.96 -19.62
CA VAL A 79 5.45 11.34 -19.97
C VAL A 79 6.87 11.40 -20.52
N TRP A 80 7.76 10.50 -20.06
CA TRP A 80 9.16 10.45 -20.47
C TRP A 80 9.34 9.98 -21.91
N THR A 81 8.56 8.97 -22.33
CA THR A 81 8.60 8.45 -23.71
C THR A 81 7.53 9.07 -24.61
N ASN A 82 6.67 9.92 -24.04
CA ASN A 82 5.48 10.50 -24.68
C ASN A 82 4.62 9.45 -25.41
N SER A 83 4.48 8.27 -24.81
CA SER A 83 3.86 7.11 -25.44
C SER A 83 3.05 6.27 -24.44
N LYS A 84 2.16 5.41 -24.97
CA LYS A 84 1.44 4.43 -24.15
C LYS A 84 2.23 3.13 -24.08
N GLU A 85 2.68 2.80 -22.88
CA GLU A 85 3.38 1.56 -22.59
C GLU A 85 2.36 0.50 -22.15
N LYS A 86 2.58 -0.75 -22.55
CA LYS A 86 1.73 -1.90 -22.21
C LYS A 86 2.59 -2.99 -21.60
N MET A 87 2.12 -3.60 -20.53
CA MET A 87 2.72 -4.79 -19.92
C MET A 87 1.66 -5.85 -19.65
N GLY A 88 2.06 -7.11 -19.73
CA GLY A 88 1.18 -8.27 -19.57
C GLY A 88 0.23 -8.50 -20.75
N SER A 89 -0.70 -9.44 -20.58
CA SER A 89 -1.69 -9.83 -21.58
C SER A 89 -3.03 -10.11 -20.91
N LEU A 90 -4.12 -9.83 -21.62
CA LEU A 90 -5.47 -10.23 -21.19
C LEU A 90 -5.85 -11.63 -21.69
N ASP A 91 -5.07 -12.20 -22.61
CA ASP A 91 -5.31 -13.54 -23.16
C ASP A 91 -4.91 -14.66 -22.18
N ASP A 92 -4.14 -14.31 -21.13
CA ASP A 92 -3.63 -15.23 -20.11
C ASP A 92 -4.49 -15.23 -18.81
N LEU A 93 -5.69 -14.63 -18.85
CA LEU A 93 -6.64 -14.53 -17.73
C LEU A 93 -7.52 -15.77 -17.56
#